data_AF-A0A9W4X5Z1-F1
#
_entry.id   AF-A0A9W4X5Z1-F1
#
_cell.length_a   1.000
_cell.length_b   1.000
_cell.length_c   1.000
_cell.angle_alpha   90.00
_cell.angle_beta   90.00
_cell.angle_gamma   90.00
#
_symmetry.space_group_name_H-M   'P 1'
#
loop_
_entity.id
_entity.type
_entity.pdbx_description
1 polymer ?
#
loop_
_entity_poly.entity_id
_entity_poly.type
_entity_poly.pdbx_seq_one_letter_code
_entity_poly.pdbx_strand_id
1 'polypeptide(L)'
;PEIYLLKIRIVDLESENEKLKQLVKPKVPPPPIQGDASVKELVDQSDIHKLRCGVLVQGRDSVGEYYSKIKGCNEIVKYSEDFLWHEFIKGLTPENKICAENIKSRPTFDELVERLIQELRVKDYPDQSGAVITSLKRRIC
;
A
#
# COMPACT_ATOMS: atom_id res chain seq x y z
N PRO A 1 -29.46 7.44 25.51
CA PRO A 1 -28.21 7.55 26.32
C PRO A 1 -26.93 7.44 25.49
N GLU A 2 -26.84 6.46 24.58
CA GLU A 2 -25.63 6.20 23.76
C GLU A 2 -25.33 7.25 22.66
N ILE A 3 -26.35 7.89 22.09
CA ILE A 3 -26.17 8.90 21.03
C ILE A 3 -25.37 10.11 21.52
N TYR A 4 -25.49 10.47 22.80
CA TYR A 4 -24.75 11.59 23.38
C TYR A 4 -23.27 11.26 23.57
N LEU A 5 -22.92 10.01 23.88
CA LEU A 5 -21.53 9.56 24.01
C LEU A 5 -20.81 9.55 22.66
N LEU A 6 -21.50 9.19 21.57
CA LEU A 6 -20.94 9.26 20.22
C LEU A 6 -20.71 10.72 19.78
N LYS A 7 -21.63 11.64 20.10
CA LYS A 7 -21.45 13.06 19.79
C LYS A 7 -20.27 13.68 20.54
N ILE A 8 -20.08 13.35 21.82
CA ILE A 8 -18.92 13.82 22.60
C ILE A 8 -17.62 13.32 21.95
N ARG A 9 -17.58 12.04 21.57
CA ARG A 9 -16.40 11.43 20.95
C ARG A 9 -16.06 11.99 19.57
N ILE A 10 -17.07 12.40 18.78
CA ILE A 10 -16.86 13.08 17.49
C ILE A 10 -16.29 14.48 17.69
N VAL A 11 -16.83 15.24 18.65
CA VAL A 11 -16.33 16.59 18.98
C VAL A 11 -14.89 16.54 19.50
N ASP A 12 -14.54 15.51 20.28
CA ASP A 12 -13.16 15.32 20.76
C ASP A 12 -12.19 15.02 19.60
N LEU A 13 -12.60 14.18 18.64
CA LEU A 13 -11.79 13.87 17.45
C LEU A 13 -11.62 15.10 16.53
N GLU A 14 -12.66 15.91 16.38
CA GLU A 14 -12.58 17.15 15.59
C GLU A 14 -11.66 18.19 16.25
N SER A 15 -11.70 18.30 17.58
CA SER A 15 -10.81 19.17 18.37
C SER A 15 -9.34 18.73 18.29
N GLU A 16 -9.07 17.42 18.35
CA GLU A 16 -7.72 16.89 18.15
C GLU A 16 -7.22 17.12 16.72
N ASN A 17 -8.08 16.96 15.72
CA ASN A 17 -7.75 17.22 14.32
C ASN A 17 -7.42 18.71 14.07
N GLU A 18 -8.14 19.63 14.72
CA GLU A 18 -7.86 21.07 14.63
C GLU A 18 -6.56 21.46 15.32
N LYS A 19 -6.21 20.82 16.45
CA LYS A 19 -4.89 20.98 17.08
C LYS A 19 -3.75 20.45 16.20
N LEU A 20 -3.97 19.35 15.48
CA LEU A 20 -2.97 18.79 14.55
C LEU A 20 -2.75 19.70 13.33
N LYS A 21 -3.80 20.36 12.81
CA LYS A 21 -3.67 21.35 11.73
C LYS A 21 -2.83 22.56 12.11
N GLN A 22 -2.89 23.00 13.37
CA GLN A 22 -2.08 24.13 13.85
C GLN A 22 -0.61 23.75 14.14
N LEU A 23 -0.30 22.46 14.31
CA LEU A 23 1.05 21.96 14.52
C LEU A 23 1.83 21.74 13.21
N VAL A 24 1.11 21.59 12.08
CA VAL A 24 1.70 21.60 10.73
C VAL A 24 1.93 23.06 10.31
N LYS A 25 3.04 23.64 10.77
CA LYS A 25 3.51 24.92 10.20
C LYS A 25 3.67 24.73 8.68
N PRO A 26 3.14 25.63 7.81
CA PRO A 26 3.45 25.58 6.40
C PRO A 26 4.96 25.74 6.26
N LYS A 27 5.64 24.64 5.92
CA LYS A 27 7.06 24.66 5.63
C LYS A 27 7.20 25.42 4.32
N VAL A 28 7.59 26.69 4.44
CA VAL A 28 8.02 27.53 3.30
C VAL A 28 8.88 26.65 2.39
N PRO A 29 8.57 26.54 1.09
CA PRO A 29 9.37 25.72 0.20
C PRO A 29 10.82 26.25 0.27
N PRO A 30 11.82 25.40 0.57
CA PRO A 30 13.19 25.86 0.57
C PRO A 30 13.55 26.32 -0.84
N PRO A 31 14.38 27.38 -0.98
CA PRO A 31 14.87 27.80 -2.28
C PRO A 31 15.62 26.63 -2.94
N PRO A 32 15.66 26.57 -4.28
CA PRO A 32 16.25 25.44 -4.98
C PRO A 32 17.76 25.40 -4.71
N ILE A 33 18.20 24.48 -3.84
CA ILE A 33 19.61 24.20 -3.63
C ILE A 33 19.99 23.08 -4.59
N GLN A 34 20.78 23.44 -5.60
CA GLN A 34 21.53 22.50 -6.43
C GLN A 34 22.58 21.80 -5.56
N GLY A 35 22.59 20.47 -5.54
CA GLY A 35 23.66 19.69 -4.92
C GLY A 35 23.18 18.37 -4.31
N ASP A 36 23.78 17.28 -4.75
CA ASP A 36 23.52 15.88 -4.41
C ASP A 36 23.31 15.61 -2.90
N ALA A 37 22.08 15.25 -2.50
CA ALA A 37 21.80 14.63 -1.21
C ALA A 37 20.46 13.87 -1.23
N SER A 38 20.56 12.54 -1.16
CA SER A 38 19.55 11.58 -0.66
C SER A 38 18.08 12.00 -0.83
N VAL A 39 17.48 11.54 -1.93
CA VAL A 39 16.01 11.51 -2.09
C VAL A 39 15.46 10.51 -1.05
N LYS A 40 15.30 10.94 0.21
CA LYS A 40 14.36 10.28 1.11
C LYS A 40 12.98 10.62 0.60
N GLU A 41 12.42 9.69 -0.17
CA GLU A 41 11.03 9.67 -0.58
C GLU A 41 10.18 10.02 0.66
N LEU A 42 9.52 11.18 0.62
CA LEU A 42 8.72 11.67 1.73
C LEU A 42 7.52 10.73 1.87
N VAL A 43 7.57 9.84 2.86
CA VAL A 43 6.42 8.97 3.20
C VAL A 43 5.22 9.86 3.50
N ASP A 44 4.14 9.70 2.75
CA ASP A 44 2.92 10.49 2.89
C ASP A 44 2.24 10.19 4.23
N GLN A 45 1.98 11.23 5.02
CA GLN A 45 1.24 11.12 6.29
C GLN A 45 -0.16 10.54 6.09
N SER A 46 -0.79 10.79 4.94
CA SER A 46 -2.07 10.19 4.58
C SER A 46 -1.93 8.66 4.43
N ASP A 47 -0.86 8.18 3.82
CA ASP A 47 -0.65 6.74 3.63
C ASP A 47 -0.29 6.03 4.93
N ILE A 48 0.46 6.69 5.82
CA ILE A 48 0.69 6.20 7.20
C ILE A 48 -0.65 6.05 7.94
N HIS A 49 -1.53 7.05 7.83
CA HIS A 49 -2.84 7.00 8.47
C HIS A 49 -3.71 5.88 7.88
N LYS A 50 -3.76 5.74 6.54
CA LYS A 50 -4.49 4.66 5.88
C LYS A 50 -3.95 3.28 6.26
N LEU A 51 -2.63 3.11 6.41
CA LEU A 51 -2.04 1.84 6.85
C LEU A 51 -2.48 1.51 8.28
N ARG A 52 -2.43 2.48 9.19
CA ARG A 52 -2.90 2.30 10.58
C ARG A 52 -4.38 1.93 10.67
N CYS A 53 -5.20 2.49 9.79
CA CYS A 53 -6.63 2.20 9.71
C CYS A 53 -6.96 0.95 8.90
N GLY A 54 -5.97 0.30 8.27
CA GLY A 54 -6.18 -0.87 7.42
C GLY A 54 -7.02 -0.58 6.17
N VAL A 55 -6.83 0.59 5.57
CA VAL A 55 -7.54 1.06 4.37
C VAL A 55 -6.58 1.53 3.27
N LEU A 56 -5.28 1.25 3.42
CA LEU A 56 -4.31 1.48 2.37
C LEU A 56 -4.49 0.38 1.31
N VAL A 57 -4.65 0.78 0.06
CA VAL A 57 -4.93 -0.13 -1.06
C VAL A 57 -4.00 0.17 -2.22
N GLN A 58 -3.73 -0.84 -3.06
CA GLN A 58 -2.86 -0.76 -4.22
C GLN A 58 -3.36 0.29 -5.24
N GLY A 59 -4.67 0.34 -5.49
CA GLY A 59 -5.24 1.29 -6.45
C GLY A 59 -4.65 1.13 -7.86
N ARG A 60 -3.97 2.19 -8.34
CA ARG A 60 -3.32 2.20 -9.67
C ARG A 60 -1.82 1.90 -9.60
N ASP A 61 -1.26 1.77 -8.41
CA ASP A 61 0.15 1.47 -8.23
C ASP A 61 0.45 0.05 -8.73
N SER A 62 1.66 -0.14 -9.25
CA SER A 62 2.19 -1.48 -9.43
C SER A 62 2.35 -2.19 -8.07
N VAL A 63 2.45 -3.52 -8.09
CA VAL A 63 2.67 -4.32 -6.88
C VAL A 63 3.95 -3.86 -6.13
N GLY A 64 5.00 -3.55 -6.87
CA GLY A 64 6.27 -3.08 -6.30
C GLY A 64 6.15 -1.69 -5.67
N GLU A 65 5.49 -0.74 -6.32
CA GLU A 65 5.24 0.60 -5.75
C GLU A 65 4.38 0.52 -4.50
N TYR A 66 3.31 -0.27 -4.52
CA TYR A 66 2.46 -0.47 -3.36
C TYR A 66 3.21 -1.12 -2.18
N TYR A 67 4.06 -2.12 -2.46
CA TYR A 67 4.94 -2.72 -1.46
C TYR A 67 5.91 -1.71 -0.86
N SER A 68 6.58 -0.89 -1.69
CA SER A 68 7.49 0.16 -1.22
C SER A 68 6.79 1.17 -0.32
N LYS A 69 5.56 1.60 -0.67
CA LYS A 69 4.75 2.48 0.18
C LYS A 69 4.48 1.86 1.55
N ILE A 70 4.10 0.58 1.59
CA ILE A 70 3.86 -0.14 2.86
C ILE A 70 5.14 -0.23 3.69
N LYS A 71 6.28 -0.59 3.08
CA LYS A 71 7.57 -0.67 3.78
C LYS A 71 7.97 0.69 4.34
N GLY A 72 7.89 1.75 3.54
CA GLY A 72 8.17 3.12 3.97
C GLY A 72 7.28 3.57 5.12
N CYS A 73 5.97 3.31 5.04
CA CYS A 73 5.05 3.58 6.16
C CYS A 73 5.43 2.77 7.40
N ASN A 74 5.82 1.50 7.23
CA ASN A 74 6.17 0.63 8.35
C ASN A 74 7.46 1.03 9.06
N GLU A 75 8.37 1.76 8.42
CA GLU A 75 9.52 2.34 9.12
C GLU A 75 9.12 3.27 10.27
N ILE A 76 7.92 3.84 10.20
CA ILE A 76 7.36 4.76 11.19
C ILE A 76 6.41 4.02 12.14
N VAL A 77 5.54 3.15 11.60
CA VAL A 77 4.50 2.48 12.40
C VAL A 77 5.01 1.25 13.17
N LYS A 78 6.06 0.58 12.65
CA LYS A 78 6.73 -0.57 13.30
C LYS A 78 5.82 -1.78 13.56
N TYR A 79 4.95 -2.12 12.62
CA TYR A 79 4.19 -3.38 12.65
C TYR A 79 5.06 -4.60 12.33
N SER A 80 4.59 -5.76 12.77
CA SER A 80 5.21 -7.06 12.47
C SER A 80 5.05 -7.42 11.00
N GLU A 81 5.98 -8.25 10.50
CA GLU A 81 5.92 -8.74 9.11
C GLU A 81 4.61 -9.45 8.81
N ASP A 82 4.10 -10.27 9.75
CA ASP A 82 2.81 -10.95 9.62
C ASP A 82 1.64 -9.98 9.41
N PHE A 83 1.63 -8.87 10.17
CA PHE A 83 0.61 -7.85 10.01
C PHE A 83 0.69 -7.19 8.63
N LEU A 84 1.91 -6.84 8.20
CA LEU A 84 2.12 -6.23 6.88
C LEU A 84 1.75 -7.19 5.75
N TRP A 85 2.05 -8.47 5.90
CA TRP A 85 1.69 -9.50 4.93
C TRP A 85 0.17 -9.57 4.74
N HIS A 86 -0.58 -9.59 5.85
CA HIS A 86 -2.03 -9.61 5.80
C HIS A 86 -2.62 -8.32 5.21
N GLU A 87 -2.11 -7.15 5.63
CA GLU A 87 -2.62 -5.87 5.15
C GLU A 87 -2.28 -5.65 3.67
N PHE A 88 -1.09 -6.07 3.25
CA PHE A 88 -0.67 -6.04 1.85
C PHE A 88 -1.65 -6.83 0.98
N ILE A 89 -1.89 -8.11 1.30
CA ILE A 89 -2.80 -8.97 0.51
C ILE A 89 -4.22 -8.41 0.50
N LYS A 90 -4.69 -7.89 1.62
CA LYS A 90 -6.03 -7.29 1.74
C LYS A 90 -6.19 -6.07 0.85
N GLY A 91 -5.15 -5.24 0.72
CA GLY A 91 -5.18 -4.04 -0.12
C GLY A 91 -4.79 -4.26 -1.59
N LEU A 92 -4.41 -5.48 -1.99
CA LEU A 92 -4.17 -5.79 -3.41
C LEU A 92 -5.42 -5.59 -4.26
N THR A 93 -5.21 -5.30 -5.54
CA THR A 93 -6.26 -5.39 -6.56
C THR A 93 -6.83 -6.81 -6.64
N PRO A 94 -8.10 -7.00 -7.04
CA PRO A 94 -8.73 -8.32 -7.15
C PRO A 94 -7.90 -9.33 -7.96
N GLU A 95 -7.32 -8.89 -9.07
CA GLU A 95 -6.50 -9.74 -9.95
C GLU A 95 -5.23 -10.23 -9.24
N ASN A 96 -4.54 -9.34 -8.55
CA ASN A 96 -3.31 -9.66 -7.82
C ASN A 96 -3.59 -10.48 -6.56
N LYS A 97 -4.75 -10.27 -5.94
CA LYS A 97 -5.19 -11.06 -4.80
C LYS A 97 -5.41 -12.53 -5.19
N ILE A 98 -6.03 -12.78 -6.33
CA ILE A 98 -6.17 -14.15 -6.87
C ILE A 98 -4.78 -14.77 -7.11
N CYS A 99 -3.82 -14.00 -7.66
CA CYS A 99 -2.45 -14.49 -7.81
C CYS A 99 -1.80 -14.82 -6.45
N ALA A 100 -2.01 -13.99 -5.42
CA ALA A 100 -1.50 -14.24 -4.07
C ALA A 100 -2.10 -15.50 -3.43
N GLU A 101 -3.41 -15.72 -3.59
CA GLU A 101 -4.13 -16.89 -3.07
C GLU A 101 -3.66 -18.21 -3.71
N ASN A 102 -3.14 -18.18 -4.93
CA ASN A 102 -2.60 -19.36 -5.61
C ASN A 102 -1.19 -19.76 -5.13
N ILE A 103 -0.56 -18.96 -4.26
CA ILE A 103 0.76 -19.27 -3.70
C ILE A 103 0.57 -20.25 -2.53
N LYS A 104 0.87 -21.54 -2.78
CA LYS A 104 0.59 -22.66 -1.85
C LYS A 104 1.43 -22.68 -0.56
N SER A 105 2.57 -22.01 -0.55
CA SER A 105 3.42 -21.84 0.64
C SER A 105 3.10 -20.52 1.34
N ARG A 106 3.42 -20.36 2.63
CA ARG A 106 3.50 -19.03 3.26
C ARG A 106 4.91 -18.47 3.03
N PRO A 107 5.15 -17.71 1.94
CA PRO A 107 6.46 -17.10 1.70
C PRO A 107 6.71 -15.98 2.71
N THR A 108 7.96 -15.52 2.79
CA THR A 108 8.25 -14.23 3.44
C THR A 108 7.54 -13.09 2.71
N PHE A 109 7.47 -11.92 3.33
CA PHE A 109 6.79 -10.78 2.70
C PHE A 109 7.48 -10.36 1.40
N ASP A 110 8.81 -10.41 1.36
CA ASP A 110 9.59 -10.05 0.19
C ASP A 110 9.44 -11.11 -0.93
N GLU A 111 9.48 -12.40 -0.58
CA GLU A 111 9.25 -13.51 -1.52
C GLU A 111 7.84 -13.47 -2.15
N LEU A 112 6.81 -13.07 -1.40
CA LEU A 112 5.46 -12.90 -1.93
C LEU A 112 5.46 -11.88 -3.07
N VAL A 113 6.08 -10.72 -2.85
CA VAL A 113 6.11 -9.60 -3.79
C VAL A 113 6.86 -9.98 -5.04
N GLU A 114 8.01 -10.65 -4.91
CA GLU A 114 8.77 -11.16 -6.04
C GLU A 114 7.95 -12.12 -6.90
N ARG A 115 7.25 -13.08 -6.28
CA ARG A 115 6.39 -14.03 -7.00
C ARG A 115 5.24 -13.32 -7.72
N LEU A 116 4.59 -12.35 -7.07
CA LEU A 116 3.53 -11.57 -7.71
C LEU A 116 4.05 -10.77 -8.91
N ILE A 117 5.22 -10.14 -8.80
CA ILE A 117 5.84 -9.42 -9.91
C ILE A 117 6.20 -10.37 -11.06
N GLN A 118 6.69 -11.57 -10.75
CA GLN A 118 7.00 -12.59 -11.77
C GLN A 118 5.75 -13.08 -12.50
N GLU A 119 4.69 -13.43 -11.78
CA GLU A 119 3.41 -13.88 -12.36
C GLU A 119 2.78 -12.80 -13.26
N LEU A 120 2.97 -11.52 -12.93
CA LEU A 120 2.51 -10.41 -13.75
C LEU A 120 3.33 -10.24 -15.05
N ARG A 121 4.65 -10.47 -15.01
CA ARG A 121 5.52 -10.38 -16.19
C ARG A 121 5.26 -11.48 -17.23
N VAL A 122 4.64 -12.59 -16.85
CA VAL A 122 4.34 -13.71 -17.78
C VAL A 122 3.21 -13.36 -18.77
N LYS A 123 2.46 -12.26 -18.56
CA LYS A 123 1.32 -11.87 -19.40
C LYS A 123 1.67 -11.02 -20.65
N ASP A 124 2.91 -10.51 -20.77
CA ASP A 124 3.31 -9.57 -21.82
C ASP A 124 4.22 -10.18 -22.92
N TYR A 125 4.00 -11.44 -23.31
CA TYR A 125 4.68 -11.98 -24.49
C TYR A 125 3.83 -11.76 -25.76
N PRO A 126 4.34 -11.03 -26.78
CA PRO A 126 3.73 -11.07 -28.11
C PRO A 126 3.94 -12.47 -28.68
N ASP A 127 2.86 -13.13 -29.10
CA ASP A 127 2.98 -14.27 -30.00
C ASP A 127 3.50 -13.77 -31.36
N GLN A 128 4.19 -14.62 -32.12
CA GLN A 128 4.63 -14.29 -33.48
C GLN A 128 3.46 -14.17 -34.48
N SER A 129 2.21 -14.05 -33.99
CA SER A 129 0.96 -14.13 -34.78
C SER A 129 -0.03 -13.00 -34.49
N GLY A 130 0.20 -12.12 -33.51
CA GLY A 130 -0.68 -10.97 -33.25
C GLY A 130 -2.10 -11.32 -32.82
N ALA A 131 -2.33 -12.49 -32.21
CA ALA A 131 -3.64 -12.92 -31.74
C ALA A 131 -3.70 -12.92 -30.21
N VAL A 132 -4.57 -12.09 -29.62
CA VAL A 132 -4.80 -12.06 -28.17
C VAL A 132 -5.56 -13.31 -27.75
N ILE A 133 -4.84 -14.39 -27.45
CA ILE A 133 -5.39 -15.51 -26.70
C ILE A 133 -5.37 -15.11 -25.22
N THR A 134 -6.49 -14.58 -24.71
CA THR A 134 -6.76 -14.57 -23.27
C THR A 134 -6.83 -16.02 -22.78
N SER A 135 -5.66 -16.60 -22.49
CA SER A 135 -5.55 -17.87 -21.80
C SER A 135 -5.94 -17.64 -20.34
N LEU A 136 -7.24 -17.72 -20.08
CA LEU A 136 -7.79 -18.01 -18.77
C LEU A 136 -7.18 -19.34 -18.31
N LYS A 137 -6.07 -19.28 -17.57
CA LYS A 137 -5.49 -20.46 -16.93
C LYS A 137 -6.45 -20.88 -15.82
N ARG A 138 -7.43 -21.71 -16.20
CA ARG A 138 -7.98 -22.73 -15.30
C ARG A 138 -6.81 -23.59 -14.85
N ARG A 139 -6.42 -23.47 -13.58
CA ARG A 139 -5.85 -24.58 -12.84
C ARG A 139 -6.47 -24.60 -11.46
N ILE A 140 -7.59 -25.31 -11.39
CA ILE A 140 -7.94 -26.11 -10.22
C ILE A 140 -6.77 -27.07 -9.99
N CYS A 141 -6.21 -27.05 -8.77
CA CYS A 141 -5.63 -28.17 -8.01
C CYS A 141 -4.81 -27.60 -6.85
#